data_AF-A0A179UH54-F1
#
_entry.id   AF-A0A179UH54-F1
#
_cell.length_a   1.000
_cell.length_b   1.000
_cell.length_c   1.000
_cell.angle_alpha   90.00
_cell.angle_beta   90.00
_cell.angle_gamma   90.00
#
_symmetry.space_group_name_H-M   'P 1'
#
loop_
_entity.id
_entity.type
_entity.pdbx_description
1 polymer ?
#
loop_
_entity_poly.entity_id
_entity_poly.type
_entity_poly.pdbx_seq_one_letter_code
_entity_poly.pdbx_strand_id
1 'polypeptide(L)'
;MAAITRRVTDSSAIAASRIAAVASMELEIKHFANIKGLLEKAQDKIFKQICDKDEVRATYQTLEKAQNLVLDGKATMESHINEEESVLMQFFAADDISRMIKMEIFACVSRLRADRRKREDETH
;
A
#
# COMPACT_ATOMS: atom_id res chain seq x y z
N MET A 1 10.63 -13.02 22.49
CA MET A 1 9.69 -14.16 22.33
C MET A 1 8.38 -13.95 23.07
N ALA A 2 8.37 -13.71 24.39
CA ALA A 2 7.13 -13.53 25.17
C ALA A 2 6.16 -12.46 24.63
N ALA A 3 6.66 -11.32 24.12
CA ALA A 3 5.82 -10.25 23.57
C ALA A 3 5.11 -10.62 22.26
N ILE A 4 5.71 -11.53 21.46
CA ILE A 4 5.17 -11.98 20.18
C ILE A 4 4.14 -13.09 20.43
N THR A 5 4.46 -14.04 21.31
CA THR A 5 3.51 -15.07 21.76
C THR A 5 2.25 -14.47 22.37
N ARG A 6 2.39 -13.34 23.10
CA ARG A 6 1.25 -12.60 23.68
C ARG A 6 0.39 -11.89 22.64
N ARG A 7 0.93 -11.50 21.47
CA ARG A 7 0.12 -10.96 20.36
C ARG A 7 -0.70 -12.03 19.63
N VAL A 8 -0.29 -13.30 19.70
CA VAL A 8 -0.94 -14.39 18.96
C VAL A 8 -2.17 -14.94 19.71
N THR A 9 -2.14 -14.94 21.04
CA THR A 9 -3.22 -15.48 21.89
C THR A 9 -4.30 -14.46 22.27
N ASP A 10 -4.08 -13.17 22.00
CA ASP A 10 -4.98 -12.09 22.36
C ASP A 10 -5.75 -11.63 21.12
N SER A 11 -7.07 -11.85 21.07
CA SER A 11 -7.91 -11.36 19.97
C SER A 11 -7.78 -9.84 19.78
N SER A 12 -7.39 -9.13 20.83
CA SER A 12 -7.08 -7.70 20.84
C SER A 12 -5.88 -7.33 19.96
N ALA A 13 -4.88 -8.20 19.81
CA ALA A 13 -3.70 -7.93 18.99
C ALA A 13 -3.96 -8.16 17.49
N ILE A 14 -4.80 -9.15 17.15
CA ILE A 14 -5.32 -9.31 15.78
C ILE A 14 -6.20 -8.10 15.41
N ALA A 15 -7.09 -7.68 16.32
CA ALA A 15 -7.90 -6.48 16.13
C ALA A 15 -7.01 -5.22 15.98
N ALA A 16 -5.97 -5.07 16.81
CA ALA A 16 -5.01 -3.97 16.69
C ALA A 16 -4.26 -3.97 15.36
N SER A 17 -3.84 -5.14 14.87
CA SER A 17 -3.21 -5.28 13.55
C SER A 17 -4.17 -4.86 12.43
N ARG A 18 -5.45 -5.23 12.52
CA ARG A 18 -6.48 -4.85 11.54
C ARG A 18 -6.80 -3.35 11.61
N ILE A 19 -6.88 -2.77 12.80
CA ILE A 19 -7.06 -1.32 12.98
C ILE A 19 -5.89 -0.55 12.37
N ALA A 20 -4.65 -1.00 12.59
CA ALA A 20 -3.46 -0.40 11.99
C ALA A 20 -3.50 -0.49 10.45
N ALA A 21 -3.89 -1.63 9.89
CA ALA A 21 -4.04 -1.79 8.45
C ALA A 21 -5.10 -0.84 7.86
N VAL A 22 -6.26 -0.69 8.52
CA VAL A 22 -7.31 0.26 8.11
C VAL A 22 -6.81 1.70 8.17
N ALA A 23 -6.11 2.09 9.23
CA ALA A 23 -5.53 3.43 9.35
C ALA A 23 -4.49 3.72 8.25
N SER A 24 -3.68 2.73 7.87
CA SER A 24 -2.77 2.83 6.73
C SER A 24 -3.51 3.00 5.40
N MET A 25 -4.61 2.25 5.17
CA MET A 25 -5.44 2.41 3.97
C MET A 25 -6.10 3.80 3.90
N GLU A 26 -6.55 4.35 5.03
CA GLU A 26 -7.06 5.72 5.09
C GLU A 26 -6.00 6.76 4.72
N LEU A 27 -4.75 6.55 5.13
CA LEU A 27 -3.62 7.39 4.75
C LEU A 27 -3.35 7.30 3.25
N GLU A 28 -3.37 6.09 2.68
CA GLU A 28 -3.22 5.87 1.23
C GLU A 28 -4.31 6.58 0.43
N ILE A 29 -5.58 6.53 0.87
CA ILE A 29 -6.69 7.28 0.24
C ILE A 29 -6.43 8.79 0.25
N LYS A 30 -5.91 9.35 1.35
CA LYS A 30 -5.52 10.77 1.42
C LYS A 30 -4.39 11.10 0.45
N HIS A 31 -3.40 10.21 0.32
CA HIS A 31 -2.34 10.38 -0.68
C HIS A 31 -2.89 10.38 -2.11
N PHE A 32 -3.82 9.48 -2.44
CA PHE A 32 -4.48 9.48 -3.75
C PHE A 32 -5.28 10.76 -4.03
N ALA A 33 -5.98 11.29 -3.02
CA ALA A 33 -6.67 12.58 -3.14
C ALA A 33 -5.70 13.73 -3.45
N ASN A 34 -4.52 13.74 -2.82
CA ASN A 34 -3.47 14.73 -3.09
C ASN A 34 -2.90 14.59 -4.51
N ILE A 35 -2.61 13.36 -4.96
CA ILE A 35 -2.14 13.07 -6.31
C ILE A 35 -3.16 13.55 -7.33
N LYS A 36 -4.44 13.22 -7.14
CA LYS A 36 -5.54 13.68 -7.99
C LYS A 36 -5.56 15.21 -8.08
N GLY A 37 -5.49 15.92 -6.95
CA GLY A 37 -5.46 17.38 -6.94
C GLY A 37 -4.24 18.00 -7.66
N LEU A 38 -3.09 17.32 -7.65
CA LEU A 38 -1.91 17.76 -8.42
C LEU A 38 -2.09 17.51 -9.92
N LEU A 39 -2.66 16.38 -10.31
CA LEU A 39 -2.93 16.05 -11.71
C LEU A 39 -3.98 17.00 -12.31
N GLU A 40 -5.05 17.30 -11.57
CA GLU A 40 -6.07 18.28 -11.98
C GLU A 40 -5.46 19.68 -12.18
N LYS A 41 -4.61 20.13 -11.24
CA LYS A 41 -3.89 21.41 -11.38
C LYS A 41 -2.94 21.43 -12.57
N ALA A 42 -2.24 20.34 -12.83
CA ALA A 42 -1.36 20.23 -13.99
C ALA A 42 -2.18 20.24 -15.29
N GLN A 43 -3.32 19.54 -15.33
CA GLN A 43 -4.24 19.54 -16.47
C GLN A 43 -4.83 20.93 -16.74
N ASP A 44 -5.32 21.62 -15.71
CA ASP A 44 -5.85 22.98 -15.82
C ASP A 44 -4.81 23.98 -16.34
N LYS A 45 -3.55 23.84 -15.88
CA LYS A 45 -2.43 24.65 -16.36
C LYS A 45 -2.09 24.35 -17.81
N ILE A 46 -1.97 23.07 -18.19
CA ILE A 46 -1.72 22.67 -19.57
C ILE A 46 -2.83 23.18 -20.50
N PHE A 47 -4.10 23.07 -20.08
CA PHE A 47 -5.24 23.54 -20.87
C PHE A 47 -5.24 25.07 -21.07
N LYS A 48 -4.80 25.84 -20.06
CA LYS A 48 -4.68 27.29 -20.14
C LYS A 48 -3.40 27.79 -20.84
N GLN A 49 -2.33 26.99 -20.86
CA GLN A 49 -0.97 27.42 -21.22
C GLN A 49 -0.50 27.03 -22.63
N ILE A 50 -1.39 26.54 -23.50
CA ILE A 50 -1.04 26.28 -24.92
C ILE A 50 -0.49 27.55 -25.64
N CYS A 51 -0.63 28.74 -25.04
CA CYS A 51 -0.19 30.02 -25.63
C CYS A 51 1.09 30.66 -25.05
N ASP A 52 1.63 30.25 -23.88
CA ASP A 52 2.79 30.94 -23.25
C ASP A 52 3.87 29.99 -22.69
N LYS A 53 5.12 30.17 -23.13
CA LYS A 53 6.23 29.22 -22.91
C LYS A 53 6.83 29.22 -21.50
N ASP A 54 6.65 30.28 -20.71
CA ASP A 54 7.32 30.42 -19.40
C ASP A 54 6.65 29.65 -18.25
N GLU A 55 5.36 29.28 -18.37
CA GLU A 55 4.65 28.55 -17.30
C GLU A 55 4.80 27.00 -17.36
N VAL A 56 5.37 26.48 -18.45
CA VAL A 56 5.61 25.03 -18.66
C VAL A 56 6.46 24.43 -17.54
N ARG A 57 7.46 25.17 -17.04
CA ARG A 57 8.34 24.72 -15.95
C ARG A 57 7.57 24.47 -14.64
N ALA A 58 6.60 25.31 -14.31
CA ALA A 58 5.80 25.16 -13.09
C ALA A 58 4.87 23.94 -13.16
N THR A 59 4.37 23.62 -14.36
CA THR A 59 3.58 22.43 -14.63
C THR A 59 4.42 21.16 -14.50
N TYR A 60 5.64 21.15 -15.07
CA TYR A 60 6.57 20.03 -14.89
C TYR A 60 6.91 19.78 -13.41
N GLN A 61 7.19 20.83 -12.64
CA GLN A 61 7.42 20.69 -11.19
C GLN A 61 6.21 20.13 -10.44
N THR A 62 4.99 20.39 -10.92
CA THR A 62 3.76 19.88 -10.31
C THR A 62 3.58 18.39 -10.63
N LEU A 63 3.89 17.98 -11.87
CA LEU A 63 3.87 16.58 -12.30
C LEU A 63 4.97 15.76 -11.61
N GLU A 64 6.18 16.31 -11.46
CA GLU A 64 7.28 15.67 -10.75
C GLU A 64 6.93 15.43 -9.27
N LYS A 65 6.29 16.41 -8.61
CA LYS A 65 5.77 16.22 -7.24
C LYS A 65 4.70 15.13 -7.17
N ALA A 66 3.79 15.08 -8.14
CA ALA A 66 2.76 14.03 -8.20
C ALA A 66 3.40 12.65 -8.40
N GLN A 67 4.39 12.54 -9.28
CA GLN A 67 5.15 11.32 -9.52
C GLN A 67 5.86 10.84 -8.25
N ASN A 68 6.54 11.74 -7.53
CA ASN A 68 7.22 11.38 -6.28
C ASN A 68 6.22 10.85 -5.23
N LEU A 69 5.06 11.49 -5.07
CA LEU A 69 4.01 11.00 -4.17
C LEU A 69 3.46 9.63 -4.57
N VAL A 70 3.34 9.36 -5.88
CA VAL A 70 2.94 8.02 -6.37
C VAL A 70 4.00 6.98 -6.03
N LEU A 71 5.28 7.29 -6.22
CA LEU A 71 6.39 6.39 -5.90
C LEU A 71 6.49 6.12 -4.39
N ASP A 72 6.38 7.15 -3.55
CA ASP A 72 6.39 7.03 -2.10
C ASP A 72 5.19 6.20 -1.60
N GLY A 73 4.00 6.46 -2.17
CA GLY A 73 2.80 5.69 -1.88
C GLY A 73 2.96 4.21 -2.27
N LYS A 74 3.53 3.94 -3.45
CA LYS A 74 3.83 2.57 -3.90
C LYS A 74 4.78 1.86 -2.93
N ALA A 75 5.88 2.50 -2.54
CA ALA A 75 6.85 1.92 -1.61
C ALA A 75 6.24 1.64 -0.23
N THR A 76 5.40 2.56 0.26
CA THR A 76 4.67 2.39 1.54
C THR A 76 3.71 1.20 1.47
N MET A 77 2.91 1.11 0.40
CA MET A 77 1.97 0.01 0.19
C MET A 77 2.70 -1.33 0.08
N GLU A 78 3.82 -1.40 -0.66
CA GLU A 78 4.64 -2.62 -0.75
C GLU A 78 5.22 -3.03 0.62
N SER A 79 5.65 -2.07 1.43
CA SER A 79 6.09 -2.34 2.81
C SER A 79 4.99 -2.93 3.67
N HIS A 80 3.78 -2.36 3.64
CA HIS A 80 2.64 -2.88 4.40
C HIS A 80 2.24 -4.29 3.95
N ILE A 81 2.24 -4.56 2.64
CA ILE A 81 1.97 -5.90 2.11
C ILE A 81 3.03 -6.91 2.60
N ASN A 82 4.31 -6.52 2.64
CA ASN A 82 5.38 -7.37 3.17
C ASN A 82 5.19 -7.68 4.66
N GLU A 83 4.81 -6.67 5.46
CA GLU A 83 4.50 -6.84 6.88
C GLU A 83 3.29 -7.76 7.10
N GLU A 84 2.20 -7.56 6.35
CA GLU A 84 1.01 -8.40 6.45
C GLU A 84 1.31 -9.85 6.04
N GLU A 85 2.08 -10.07 4.96
CA GLU A 85 2.52 -11.41 4.55
C GLU A 85 3.36 -12.07 5.67
N SER A 86 4.28 -11.34 6.29
CA SER A 86 5.10 -11.82 7.40
C SER A 86 4.27 -12.23 8.61
N VAL A 87 3.31 -11.39 9.02
CA VAL A 87 2.40 -11.68 10.14
C VAL A 87 1.53 -12.90 9.83
N LEU A 88 1.00 -13.02 8.61
CA LEU A 88 0.24 -14.18 8.18
C LEU A 88 1.07 -15.46 8.23
N MET A 89 2.33 -15.44 7.78
CA MET A 89 3.23 -16.59 7.87
C MET A 89 3.56 -16.98 9.31
N GLN A 90 3.66 -16.01 10.23
CA GLN A 90 3.83 -16.30 11.66
C GLN A 90 2.60 -17.03 12.23
N PHE A 91 1.38 -16.57 11.92
CA PHE A 91 0.16 -17.27 12.31
C PHE A 91 0.05 -18.67 11.69
N PHE A 92 0.48 -18.84 10.44
CA PHE A 92 0.52 -20.15 9.80
C PHE A 92 1.41 -21.15 10.55
N ALA A 93 2.56 -20.68 11.05
CA ALA A 93 3.54 -21.49 11.78
C ALA A 93 3.12 -21.81 13.22
N ALA A 94 2.18 -21.06 13.81
CA ALA A 94 1.78 -21.24 15.20
C ALA A 94 0.96 -22.54 15.40
N ASP A 95 1.26 -23.30 16.46
CA ASP A 95 0.66 -24.62 16.71
C ASP A 95 -0.79 -24.56 17.19
N ASP A 96 -1.19 -23.43 17.79
CA ASP A 96 -2.50 -23.17 18.36
C ASP A 96 -3.55 -22.72 17.33
N ILE A 97 -3.13 -22.42 16.10
CA ILE A 97 -4.03 -22.04 15.02
C ILE A 97 -4.65 -23.28 14.37
N SER A 98 -5.98 -23.29 14.27
CA SER A 98 -6.71 -24.42 13.70
C SER A 98 -6.31 -24.69 12.25
N ARG A 99 -6.37 -25.97 11.84
CA ARG A 99 -6.06 -26.38 10.45
C ARG A 99 -6.87 -25.61 9.41
N MET A 100 -8.14 -25.32 9.71
CA MET A 100 -9.02 -24.56 8.81
C MET A 100 -8.49 -23.14 8.59
N ILE A 101 -8.15 -22.43 9.68
CA ILE A 101 -7.59 -21.08 9.62
C ILE A 101 -6.23 -21.09 8.89
N LYS A 102 -5.39 -22.10 9.12
CA LYS A 102 -4.12 -22.26 8.38
C LYS A 102 -4.34 -22.37 6.86
N MET A 103 -5.38 -23.07 6.41
CA MET A 103 -5.69 -23.14 4.97
C MET A 103 -6.14 -21.79 4.41
N GLU A 104 -6.93 -21.02 5.16
CA GLU A 104 -7.33 -19.66 4.75
C GLU A 104 -6.14 -18.71 4.66
N ILE A 105 -5.25 -18.75 5.65
CA ILE A 105 -3.99 -17.99 5.65
C ILE A 105 -3.16 -18.37 4.42
N PHE A 106 -3.00 -19.66 4.15
CA PHE A 106 -2.25 -20.13 2.97
C PHE A 106 -2.86 -19.64 1.66
N ALA A 107 -4.19 -19.66 1.53
CA ALA A 107 -4.89 -19.14 0.35
C ALA A 107 -4.74 -17.62 0.21
N CYS A 108 -4.70 -16.87 1.32
CA CYS A 108 -4.44 -15.43 1.33
C CYS A 108 -3.02 -15.12 0.87
N VAL A 109 -2.00 -15.74 1.47
CA VAL A 109 -0.59 -15.57 1.08
C VAL A 109 -0.35 -15.96 -0.37
N SER A 110 -0.96 -17.06 -0.84
CA SER A 110 -0.83 -17.51 -2.22
C SER A 110 -1.36 -16.49 -3.23
N ARG A 111 -2.51 -15.85 -2.93
CA ARG A 111 -3.06 -14.76 -3.75
C ARG A 111 -2.15 -13.54 -3.76
N LEU A 112 -1.69 -13.09 -2.59
CA LEU A 112 -0.75 -11.97 -2.47
C LEU A 112 0.52 -12.18 -3.32
N ARG A 113 1.09 -13.38 -3.29
CA ARG A 113 2.27 -13.74 -4.10
C ARG A 113 1.98 -13.83 -5.59
N ALA A 114 0.78 -14.26 -5.98
CA ALA A 114 0.37 -14.27 -7.39
C ALA A 114 0.23 -12.83 -7.92
N ASP A 115 -0.40 -11.94 -7.15
CA ASP A 115 -0.54 -10.53 -7.50
C ASP A 115 0.81 -9.79 -7.53
N ARG A 116 1.77 -10.16 -6.67
CA ARG A 116 3.13 -9.62 -6.74
C ARG A 116 3.82 -10.03 -8.05
N ARG A 117 3.82 -11.32 -8.39
CA ARG A 117 4.40 -11.82 -9.64
C ARG A 117 3.81 -11.16 -10.89
N LYS A 118 2.48 -11.02 -10.92
CA LYS A 118 1.80 -10.34 -12.03
C LYS A 118 2.30 -8.90 -12.22
N ARG A 119 2.52 -8.15 -11.12
CA ARG A 119 3.03 -6.77 -11.18
C ARG A 119 4.50 -6.70 -11.62
N GLU A 120 5.31 -7.68 -11.22
CA GLU A 120 6.70 -7.80 -11.69
C GLU A 120 6.76 -8.08 -13.19
N ASP A 121 5.88 -8.95 -13.71
CA ASP A 121 5.80 -9.26 -15.14
C ASP A 121 5.29 -8.07 -15.99
N GLU A 122 4.42 -7.22 -15.46
CA GLU A 122 3.88 -6.02 -16.13
C GLU A 122 4.89 -4.84 -16.18
N THR A 123 6.03 -4.94 -15.49
CA THR A 123 7.07 -3.88 -15.45
C THR A 123 8.30 -4.16 -16.32
N HIS A 124 8.20 -5.12 -17.26
CA HIS A 124 9.19 -5.43 -18.31
C HIS A 124 8.65 -5.14 -19.71
#